data_AF-A0A2D1U4H5-F1
#
_entry.id   AF-A0A2D1U4H5-F1
#
_cell.length_a   1.000
_cell.length_b   1.000
_cell.length_c   1.000
_cell.angle_alpha   90.00
_cell.angle_beta   90.00
_cell.angle_gamma   90.00
#
_symmetry.space_group_name_H-M   'P 1'
#
loop_
_entity.id
_entity.type
_entity.pdbx_description
1 polymer ?
#
loop_
_entity_poly.entity_id
_entity_poly.type
_entity_poly.pdbx_seq_one_letter_code
_entity_poly.pdbx_strand_id
1 'polypeptide(L)'
;MAISDKARKFLWAKSGNRCAICKTELITNEDKSSDFNIGEECHIISSKPNGPRHIHGLKEYDNFENLILLCRNHHKQIDELTDTYTEEILRYIKANHENWVRSTITNAIEDTSQNEKPRFLAQVTSGKELFNIINEAHGYRTDYDEVKDEEEMNYIAGIIQSFVDYGDISGMVEAYDKVRMAYDLQKLLDELDEKGFMVFADRGLEPMFSENPRSSKWTVATILLKKKENPEIIKVEFNGKEDAK
;
A
#
# COMPACT_ATOMS: atom_id res chain seq x y z
N MET A 1 8.32 -35.41 25.50
CA MET A 1 7.12 -35.74 24.68
C MET A 1 7.49 -35.39 23.25
N ALA A 2 6.58 -35.50 22.30
CA ALA A 2 6.80 -34.99 20.94
C ALA A 2 6.21 -33.58 20.83
N ILE A 3 6.82 -32.71 20.02
CA ILE A 3 6.26 -31.40 19.68
C ILE A 3 4.86 -31.60 19.06
N SER A 4 3.86 -30.95 19.66
CA SER A 4 2.47 -31.03 19.19
C SER A 4 2.29 -30.42 17.80
N ASP A 5 1.33 -30.92 17.03
CA ASP A 5 1.02 -30.37 15.71
C ASP A 5 0.62 -28.89 15.76
N LYS A 6 -0.02 -28.47 16.86
CA LYS A 6 -0.32 -27.06 17.11
C LYS A 6 0.99 -26.26 17.16
N ALA A 7 1.92 -26.65 18.03
CA ALA A 7 3.20 -25.96 18.19
C ALA A 7 4.02 -25.95 16.88
N ARG A 8 4.04 -27.07 16.15
CA ARG A 8 4.67 -27.19 14.83
C ARG A 8 4.09 -26.19 13.83
N LYS A 9 2.75 -26.10 13.72
CA LYS A 9 2.08 -25.14 12.83
C LYS A 9 2.46 -23.70 13.17
N PHE A 10 2.45 -23.33 14.45
CA PHE A 10 2.87 -21.99 14.88
C PHE A 10 4.33 -21.70 14.53
N LEU A 11 5.23 -22.65 14.80
CA LEU A 11 6.65 -22.52 14.51
C LEU A 11 6.91 -22.28 13.02
N TRP A 12 6.45 -23.20 12.18
CA TRP A 12 6.68 -23.12 10.74
C TRP A 12 6.00 -21.91 10.09
N ALA A 13 4.76 -21.57 10.50
CA ALA A 13 4.05 -20.43 9.96
C ALA A 13 4.73 -19.09 10.32
N LYS A 14 5.16 -18.93 11.58
CA LYS A 14 5.83 -17.69 12.02
C LYS A 14 7.26 -17.56 11.52
N SER A 15 7.91 -18.66 11.20
CA SER A 15 9.24 -18.67 10.58
C SER A 15 9.23 -18.58 9.05
N GLY A 16 8.06 -18.63 8.41
CA GLY A 16 7.91 -18.36 6.97
C GLY A 16 8.78 -19.23 6.06
N ASN A 17 8.99 -20.51 6.39
CA ASN A 17 9.89 -21.42 5.67
C ASN A 17 11.36 -20.92 5.55
N ARG A 18 11.83 -20.13 6.53
CA ARG A 18 13.16 -19.51 6.50
C ARG A 18 13.90 -19.80 7.80
N CYS A 19 15.20 -20.07 7.72
CA CYS A 19 16.06 -20.23 8.89
C CYS A 19 16.04 -18.95 9.75
N ALA A 20 15.89 -19.07 11.07
CA ALA A 20 15.85 -17.90 11.95
C ALA A 20 17.11 -17.02 11.86
N ILE A 21 18.27 -17.64 11.60
CA ILE A 21 19.58 -16.97 11.52
C ILE A 21 19.90 -16.53 10.08
N CYS A 22 20.15 -17.45 9.15
CA CYS A 22 20.63 -17.10 7.81
C CYS A 22 19.54 -16.81 6.77
N LYS A 23 18.26 -16.94 7.15
CA LYS A 23 17.11 -16.75 6.24
C LYS A 23 17.13 -17.65 4.99
N THR A 24 17.92 -18.72 4.96
CA THR A 24 17.87 -19.69 3.86
C THR A 24 16.53 -20.42 3.87
N GLU A 25 16.06 -20.84 2.71
CA GLU A 25 14.84 -21.63 2.54
C GLU A 25 15.01 -23.02 3.15
N LEU A 26 14.01 -23.47 3.92
CA LEU A 26 14.12 -24.73 4.68
C LEU A 26 13.47 -25.92 3.97
N ILE A 27 12.33 -25.69 3.33
CA ILE A 27 11.66 -26.63 2.43
C ILE A 27 11.87 -26.08 1.02
N THR A 28 12.66 -26.76 0.20
CA THR A 28 13.04 -26.34 -1.16
C THR A 28 12.82 -27.48 -2.16
N ASN A 29 12.75 -27.13 -3.45
CA ASN A 29 12.63 -28.07 -4.56
C ASN A 29 13.58 -27.68 -5.71
N GLU A 30 14.82 -27.34 -5.36
CA GLU A 30 15.84 -26.86 -6.32
C GLU A 30 16.08 -27.83 -7.50
N ASP A 31 15.99 -29.14 -7.27
CA ASP A 31 16.25 -30.17 -8.29
C ASP A 31 15.00 -30.69 -9.01
N LYS A 32 13.82 -30.08 -8.81
CA LYS A 32 12.52 -30.42 -9.45
C LYS A 32 12.08 -31.89 -9.34
N SER A 33 12.70 -32.68 -8.46
CA SER A 33 12.47 -34.12 -8.33
C SER A 33 11.65 -34.47 -7.09
N SER A 34 11.82 -33.74 -6.00
CA SER A 34 11.03 -33.86 -4.76
C SER A 34 11.33 -32.71 -3.80
N ASP A 35 10.33 -32.29 -3.03
CA ASP A 35 10.54 -31.34 -1.93
C ASP A 35 11.49 -31.94 -0.88
N PHE A 36 12.47 -31.16 -0.45
CA PHE A 36 13.45 -31.55 0.56
C PHE A 36 13.44 -30.57 1.73
N ASN A 37 13.44 -31.11 2.95
CA ASN A 37 13.40 -30.35 4.20
C ASN A 37 14.74 -30.39 4.94
N ILE A 38 15.43 -29.25 4.99
CA ILE A 38 16.64 -29.00 5.79
C ILE A 38 16.37 -28.24 7.09
N GLY A 39 15.12 -27.91 7.38
CA GLY A 39 14.69 -27.25 8.60
C GLY A 39 14.60 -28.21 9.79
N GLU A 40 14.98 -27.72 10.96
CA GLU A 40 14.94 -28.44 12.22
C GLU A 40 14.19 -27.62 13.28
N GLU A 41 13.34 -28.32 14.03
CA GLU A 41 12.53 -27.78 15.13
C GLU A 41 13.38 -27.80 16.41
N CYS A 42 14.19 -26.77 16.61
CA CYS A 42 15.21 -26.74 17.66
C CYS A 42 14.64 -26.23 18.98
N HIS A 43 15.04 -26.87 20.08
CA HIS A 43 14.75 -26.37 21.42
C HIS A 43 15.75 -25.28 21.82
N ILE A 44 15.24 -24.15 22.33
CA ILE A 44 16.07 -23.11 22.96
C ILE A 44 16.66 -23.65 24.26
N ILE A 45 15.84 -24.26 25.11
CA ILE A 45 16.26 -24.99 26.32
C ILE A 45 16.09 -26.49 26.08
N SER A 46 17.18 -27.25 26.17
CA SER A 46 17.13 -28.71 25.97
C SER A 46 16.40 -29.44 27.09
N SER A 47 15.63 -30.47 26.72
CA SER A 47 15.00 -31.39 27.67
C SER A 47 15.96 -32.43 28.25
N LYS A 48 17.16 -32.59 27.68
CA LYS A 48 18.17 -33.55 28.15
C LYS A 48 18.95 -32.94 29.31
N PRO A 49 19.17 -33.67 30.44
CA PRO A 49 19.89 -33.15 31.61
C PRO A 49 21.29 -32.58 31.31
N ASN A 50 22.02 -33.19 30.37
CA ASN A 50 23.34 -32.74 29.92
C ASN A 50 23.27 -32.06 28.53
N GLY A 51 22.08 -31.62 28.12
CA GLY A 51 21.86 -30.99 26.84
C GLY A 51 22.12 -29.48 26.86
N PRO A 52 22.23 -28.84 25.69
CA PRO A 52 22.45 -27.40 25.57
C PRO A 52 21.44 -26.59 26.40
N ARG A 53 21.97 -25.69 27.25
CA ARG A 53 21.19 -24.76 28.07
C ARG A 53 20.13 -25.42 28.97
N HIS A 54 20.29 -26.69 29.34
CA HIS A 54 19.27 -27.39 30.15
C HIS A 54 18.97 -26.65 31.47
N ILE A 55 17.69 -26.52 31.79
CA ILE A 55 17.20 -26.00 33.07
C ILE A 55 16.39 -27.09 33.76
N HIS A 56 16.79 -27.46 34.99
CA HIS A 56 16.08 -28.45 35.79
C HIS A 56 14.67 -27.96 36.17
N GLY A 57 13.68 -28.86 36.03
CA GLY A 57 12.31 -28.61 36.50
C GLY A 57 11.43 -27.79 35.53
N LEU A 58 11.91 -27.48 34.32
CA LEU A 58 11.04 -26.92 33.28
C LEU A 58 10.00 -27.96 32.87
N LYS A 59 8.72 -27.59 32.90
CA LYS A 59 7.61 -28.53 32.67
C LYS A 59 7.28 -28.75 31.19
N GLU A 60 7.50 -27.73 30.35
CA GLU A 60 6.97 -27.66 28.99
C GLU A 60 8.08 -27.38 27.96
N TYR A 61 9.03 -28.30 27.79
CA TYR A 61 10.12 -28.14 26.81
C TYR A 61 9.59 -28.04 25.38
N ASP A 62 8.49 -28.72 25.06
CA ASP A 62 7.95 -28.82 23.69
C ASP A 62 7.01 -27.65 23.31
N ASN A 63 6.94 -26.61 24.14
CA ASN A 63 6.13 -25.42 23.87
C ASN A 63 6.74 -24.57 22.73
N PHE A 64 5.88 -23.98 21.89
CA PHE A 64 6.27 -23.08 20.80
C PHE A 64 7.22 -21.95 21.23
N GLU A 65 7.04 -21.40 22.44
CA GLU A 65 7.91 -20.35 22.99
C GLU A 65 9.34 -20.82 23.28
N ASN A 66 9.55 -22.13 23.42
CA ASN A 66 10.86 -22.76 23.60
C ASN A 66 11.42 -23.32 22.28
N LEU A 67 10.78 -23.07 21.14
CA LEU A 67 11.20 -23.59 19.84
C LEU A 67 11.66 -22.48 18.89
N ILE A 68 12.72 -22.75 18.15
CA ILE A 68 13.24 -21.91 17.08
C ILE A 68 13.50 -22.76 15.84
N LEU A 69 13.13 -22.25 14.66
CA LEU A 69 13.30 -22.98 13.41
C LEU A 69 14.61 -22.61 12.73
N LEU A 70 15.49 -23.58 12.50
CA LEU A 70 16.83 -23.37 11.95
C LEU A 70 17.13 -24.36 10.82
N CYS A 71 18.11 -24.06 9.97
CA CYS A 71 18.71 -25.08 9.12
C CYS A 71 19.68 -25.95 9.93
N ARG A 72 19.97 -27.16 9.44
CA ARG A 72 20.87 -28.12 10.11
C ARG A 72 22.21 -27.55 10.57
N ASN A 73 22.82 -26.68 9.75
CA ASN A 73 24.10 -26.04 10.09
C ASN A 73 23.98 -25.15 11.34
N HIS A 74 22.94 -24.32 11.38
CA HIS A 74 22.73 -23.41 12.51
C HIS A 74 22.22 -24.13 13.75
N HIS A 75 21.43 -25.21 13.61
CA HIS A 75 21.06 -26.04 14.75
C HIS A 75 22.30 -26.61 15.44
N LYS A 76 23.20 -27.24 14.69
CA LYS A 76 24.46 -27.75 15.22
C LYS A 76 25.29 -26.64 15.88
N GLN A 77 25.37 -25.48 15.24
CA GLN A 77 26.13 -24.34 15.75
C GLN A 77 25.60 -23.83 17.10
N ILE A 78 24.27 -23.70 17.27
CA ILE A 78 23.69 -23.22 18.54
C ILE A 78 23.87 -24.25 19.66
N ASP A 79 23.91 -25.54 19.34
CA ASP A 79 24.09 -26.61 20.32
C ASP A 79 25.54 -26.76 20.79
N GLU A 80 26.52 -26.49 19.92
CA GLU A 80 27.94 -26.54 20.27
C GLU A 80 28.44 -25.25 20.94
N LEU A 81 27.90 -24.09 20.57
CA LEU A 81 28.38 -22.78 21.03
C LEU A 81 27.42 -22.13 22.04
N THR A 82 27.12 -22.85 23.14
CA THR A 82 26.11 -22.43 24.14
C THR A 82 26.42 -21.12 24.84
N ASP A 83 27.70 -20.76 24.98
CA ASP A 83 28.13 -19.51 25.61
C ASP A 83 27.84 -18.29 24.72
N THR A 84 27.89 -18.49 23.40
CA THR A 84 27.55 -17.47 22.40
C THR A 84 26.03 -17.41 22.17
N TYR A 85 25.41 -18.58 22.04
CA TYR A 85 23.97 -18.73 21.83
C TYR A 85 23.29 -19.07 23.14
N THR A 86 23.26 -18.10 24.04
CA THR A 86 22.53 -18.18 25.30
C THR A 86 21.01 -18.23 25.03
N GLU A 87 20.23 -18.62 26.05
CA GLU A 87 18.76 -18.60 25.96
C GLU A 87 18.23 -17.23 25.50
N GLU A 88 18.73 -16.15 26.10
CA GLU A 88 18.31 -14.78 25.80
C GLU A 88 18.57 -14.42 24.33
N ILE A 89 19.77 -14.74 23.82
CA ILE A 89 20.14 -14.49 22.43
C ILE A 89 19.25 -15.28 21.47
N LEU A 90 18.96 -16.55 21.77
CA LEU A 90 18.08 -17.36 20.91
C LEU A 90 16.64 -16.85 20.92
N ARG A 91 16.12 -16.39 22.07
CA ARG A 91 14.81 -15.74 22.15
C ARG A 91 14.77 -14.45 21.33
N TYR A 92 15.84 -13.65 21.40
CA TYR A 92 15.97 -12.44 20.58
C TYR A 92 15.99 -12.76 19.08
N ILE A 93 16.79 -13.74 18.64
CA ILE A 93 16.87 -14.18 17.25
C ILE A 93 15.49 -14.64 16.75
N LYS A 94 14.78 -15.46 17.53
CA LYS A 94 13.42 -15.91 17.24
C LYS A 94 12.49 -14.72 17.03
N ALA A 95 12.40 -13.82 18.01
CA ALA A 95 11.50 -12.67 17.96
C ALA A 95 11.81 -11.74 16.78
N ASN A 96 13.09 -11.45 16.54
CA ASN A 96 13.51 -10.61 15.41
C ASN A 96 13.16 -11.27 14.06
N HIS A 97 13.38 -12.58 13.92
CA HIS A 97 13.03 -13.30 12.71
C HIS A 97 11.52 -13.34 12.47
N GLU A 98 10.71 -13.67 13.47
CA GLU A 98 9.24 -13.73 13.31
C GLU A 98 8.65 -12.35 12.98
N ASN A 99 9.21 -11.27 13.56
CA ASN A 99 8.84 -9.91 13.19
C ASN A 99 9.22 -9.58 11.76
N TRP A 100 10.42 -9.97 11.32
CA TRP A 100 10.84 -9.82 9.93
C TRP A 100 9.87 -10.53 8.98
N VAL A 101 9.56 -11.81 9.20
CA VAL A 101 8.58 -12.58 8.38
C VAL A 101 7.24 -11.86 8.31
N ARG A 102 6.68 -11.48 9.47
CA ARG A 102 5.39 -10.76 9.54
C ARG A 102 5.43 -9.46 8.73
N SER A 103 6.47 -8.66 8.89
CA SER A 103 6.62 -7.39 8.18
C SER A 103 6.78 -7.57 6.68
N THR A 104 7.57 -8.56 6.24
CA THR A 104 7.79 -8.85 4.82
C THR A 104 6.50 -9.28 4.14
N ILE A 105 5.72 -10.17 4.77
CA ILE A 105 4.43 -10.61 4.22
C ILE A 105 3.43 -9.46 4.20
N THR A 106 3.33 -8.68 5.28
CA THR A 106 2.42 -7.53 5.36
C THR A 106 2.74 -6.52 4.25
N ASN A 107 4.01 -6.14 4.12
CA ASN A 107 4.45 -5.20 3.08
C ASN A 107 4.18 -5.75 1.68
N ALA A 108 4.41 -7.04 1.40
CA ALA A 108 4.12 -7.62 0.09
C ALA A 108 2.63 -7.60 -0.26
N ILE A 109 1.75 -7.80 0.74
CA ILE A 109 0.29 -7.71 0.57
C ILE A 109 -0.15 -6.25 0.40
N GLU A 110 0.45 -5.32 1.14
CA GLU A 110 0.13 -3.89 1.05
C GLU A 110 0.67 -3.26 -0.25
N ASP A 111 1.81 -3.69 -0.75
CA ASP A 111 2.39 -3.21 -2.02
C ASP A 111 1.56 -3.66 -3.23
N THR A 112 0.97 -4.86 -3.15
CA THR A 112 -0.04 -5.34 -4.12
C THR A 112 -1.41 -4.68 -3.96
N SER A 113 -1.62 -3.84 -2.94
CA SER A 113 -2.82 -3.01 -2.79
C SER A 113 -2.79 -1.70 -3.58
N GLN A 114 -1.75 -1.48 -4.39
CA GLN A 114 -1.82 -0.67 -5.62
C GLN A 114 -2.73 -1.34 -6.69
N ASN A 115 -3.64 -2.23 -6.30
CA ASN A 115 -4.85 -2.48 -7.08
C ASN A 115 -5.52 -1.12 -7.28
N GLU A 116 -5.56 -0.66 -8.53
CA GLU A 116 -6.31 0.49 -9.02
C GLU A 116 -7.75 0.40 -8.49
N LYS A 117 -7.99 0.86 -7.26
CA LYS A 117 -9.35 1.02 -6.77
C LYS A 117 -10.00 1.97 -7.76
N PRO A 118 -11.13 1.60 -8.38
CA PRO A 118 -11.81 2.51 -9.30
C PRO A 118 -12.04 3.84 -8.57
N ARG A 119 -11.39 4.89 -9.06
CA ARG A 119 -11.50 6.23 -8.48
C ARG A 119 -12.72 6.87 -9.11
N PHE A 120 -13.79 6.99 -8.33
CA PHE A 120 -14.95 7.78 -8.72
C PHE A 120 -14.60 9.26 -8.56
N LEU A 121 -14.80 10.04 -9.60
CA LEU A 121 -14.71 11.50 -9.54
C LEU A 121 -16.11 12.09 -9.36
N ALA A 122 -16.22 13.08 -8.50
CA ALA A 122 -17.46 13.84 -8.35
C ALA A 122 -17.57 14.90 -9.46
N GLN A 123 -18.80 15.19 -9.88
CA GLN A 123 -19.04 16.34 -10.75
C GLN A 123 -18.74 17.62 -9.97
N VAL A 124 -17.95 18.49 -10.56
CA VAL A 124 -17.68 19.82 -10.05
C VAL A 124 -18.71 20.78 -10.62
N THR A 125 -19.42 21.48 -9.73
CA THR A 125 -20.50 22.42 -10.10
C THR A 125 -20.23 23.85 -9.65
N SER A 126 -19.14 24.07 -8.91
CA SER A 126 -18.74 25.38 -8.41
C SER A 126 -17.35 25.77 -8.90
N GLY A 127 -17.21 27.00 -9.41
CA GLY A 127 -15.92 27.56 -9.79
C GLY A 127 -14.93 27.65 -8.62
N LYS A 128 -15.43 27.84 -7.38
CA LYS A 128 -14.60 27.79 -6.16
C LYS A 128 -14.10 26.37 -5.86
N GLU A 129 -14.95 25.37 -6.06
CA GLU A 129 -14.56 23.96 -5.90
C GLU A 129 -13.50 23.58 -6.92
N LEU A 130 -13.71 23.92 -8.20
CA LEU A 130 -12.73 23.71 -9.26
C LEU A 130 -11.40 24.42 -8.96
N PHE A 131 -11.46 25.68 -8.51
CA PHE A 131 -10.28 26.44 -8.11
C PHE A 131 -9.51 25.74 -6.98
N ASN A 132 -10.18 25.23 -5.96
CA ASN A 132 -9.53 24.51 -4.86
C ASN A 132 -8.84 23.21 -5.34
N ILE A 133 -9.38 22.57 -6.38
CA ILE A 133 -8.79 21.37 -6.97
C ILE A 133 -7.49 21.70 -7.72
N ILE A 134 -7.52 22.75 -8.56
CA ILE A 134 -6.40 23.10 -9.45
C ILE A 134 -5.35 24.03 -8.80
N ASN A 135 -5.71 24.78 -7.74
CA ASN A 135 -4.81 25.74 -7.13
C ASN A 135 -3.56 25.05 -6.56
N GLU A 136 -2.40 25.55 -6.97
CA GLU A 136 -1.06 25.07 -6.60
C GLU A 136 -0.87 23.56 -6.89
N ALA A 137 -1.54 23.04 -7.92
CA ALA A 137 -1.24 21.73 -8.47
C ALA A 137 0.15 21.75 -9.14
N HIS A 138 0.90 20.66 -8.96
CA HIS A 138 2.23 20.49 -9.53
C HIS A 138 2.18 19.76 -10.89
N GLY A 139 1.01 19.19 -11.22
CA GLY A 139 0.75 18.51 -12.48
C GLY A 139 -0.73 18.29 -12.69
N TYR A 140 -1.10 18.02 -13.93
CA TYR A 140 -2.48 17.84 -14.36
C TYR A 140 -2.62 16.54 -15.14
N ARG A 141 -3.71 15.81 -14.87
CA ARG A 141 -4.20 14.73 -15.72
C ARG A 141 -5.50 15.21 -16.33
N THR A 142 -5.52 15.38 -17.64
CA THR A 142 -6.69 15.83 -18.37
C THR A 142 -7.17 14.73 -19.29
N ASP A 143 -8.48 14.60 -19.41
CA ASP A 143 -9.14 13.70 -20.36
C ASP A 143 -10.46 14.31 -20.82
N TYR A 144 -10.94 13.89 -21.99
CA TYR A 144 -12.17 14.38 -22.57
C TYR A 144 -12.81 13.32 -23.47
N ASP A 145 -14.09 13.50 -23.78
CA ASP A 145 -14.78 12.62 -24.72
C ASP A 145 -14.41 12.90 -26.17
N GLU A 146 -14.52 11.87 -27.01
CA GLU A 146 -14.28 11.97 -28.46
C GLU A 146 -15.00 13.20 -29.06
N VAL A 147 -14.24 14.03 -29.76
CA VAL A 147 -14.69 15.29 -30.35
C VAL A 147 -15.27 15.04 -31.74
N LYS A 148 -16.36 15.72 -32.08
CA LYS A 148 -17.09 15.47 -33.33
C LYS A 148 -16.58 16.27 -34.53
N ASP A 149 -16.05 17.47 -34.28
CA ASP A 149 -15.61 18.42 -35.31
C ASP A 149 -14.54 19.38 -34.75
N GLU A 150 -13.96 20.18 -35.64
CA GLU A 150 -12.89 21.13 -35.31
C GLU A 150 -13.35 22.25 -34.38
N GLU A 151 -14.63 22.63 -34.43
CA GLU A 151 -15.20 23.66 -33.56
C GLU A 151 -15.28 23.15 -32.11
N GLU A 152 -15.80 21.94 -31.90
CA GLU A 152 -15.86 21.27 -30.61
C GLU A 152 -14.45 20.99 -30.07
N MET A 153 -13.51 20.57 -30.94
CA MET A 153 -12.11 20.38 -30.58
C MET A 153 -11.47 21.66 -30.04
N ASN A 154 -11.56 22.76 -30.80
CA ASN A 154 -10.99 24.04 -30.38
C ASN A 154 -11.60 24.56 -29.08
N TYR A 155 -12.91 24.37 -28.91
CA TYR A 155 -13.61 24.75 -27.70
C TYR A 155 -13.14 23.95 -26.48
N ILE A 156 -13.16 22.61 -26.54
CA ILE A 156 -12.75 21.75 -25.43
C ILE A 156 -11.27 21.97 -25.09
N ALA A 157 -10.41 22.04 -26.10
CA ALA A 157 -8.98 22.30 -25.91
C ALA A 157 -8.74 23.65 -25.21
N GLY A 158 -9.45 24.70 -25.62
CA GLY A 158 -9.35 26.03 -25.00
C GLY A 158 -9.81 26.06 -23.54
N ILE A 159 -10.89 25.34 -23.21
CA ILE A 159 -11.38 25.23 -21.83
C ILE A 159 -10.39 24.47 -20.95
N ILE A 160 -9.89 23.32 -21.41
CA ILE A 160 -8.89 22.54 -20.67
C ILE A 160 -7.62 23.37 -20.45
N GLN A 161 -7.14 24.07 -21.48
CA GLN A 161 -5.99 24.97 -21.37
C GLN A 161 -6.24 26.06 -20.32
N SER A 162 -7.43 26.66 -20.32
CA SER A 162 -7.79 27.69 -19.33
C SER A 162 -7.74 27.15 -17.90
N PHE A 163 -8.22 25.92 -17.66
CA PHE A 163 -8.13 25.30 -16.33
C PHE A 163 -6.69 25.07 -15.89
N VAL A 164 -5.84 24.57 -16.79
CA VAL A 164 -4.41 24.37 -16.50
C VAL A 164 -3.71 25.70 -16.25
N ASP A 165 -3.94 26.71 -17.09
CA ASP A 165 -3.34 28.04 -16.96
C ASP A 165 -3.71 28.69 -15.62
N TYR A 166 -4.99 28.62 -15.23
CA TYR A 166 -5.42 29.11 -13.91
C TYR A 166 -4.70 28.36 -12.80
N GLY A 167 -4.57 27.04 -12.87
CA GLY A 167 -3.82 26.27 -11.89
C GLY A 167 -2.35 26.70 -11.81
N ASP A 168 -1.66 26.85 -12.94
CA ASP A 168 -0.23 27.17 -13.03
C ASP A 168 0.12 28.53 -12.44
N ILE A 169 -0.75 29.54 -12.66
CA ILE A 169 -0.52 30.89 -12.15
C ILE A 169 -1.11 31.11 -10.76
N SER A 170 -1.96 30.21 -10.25
CA SER A 170 -2.69 30.41 -8.98
C SER A 170 -1.78 30.64 -7.77
N GLY A 171 -0.58 30.06 -7.76
CA GLY A 171 0.42 30.26 -6.71
C GLY A 171 1.16 31.60 -6.79
N MET A 172 0.99 32.35 -7.88
CA MET A 172 1.72 33.58 -8.18
C MET A 172 0.87 34.85 -8.02
N VAL A 173 -0.38 34.72 -7.57
CA VAL A 173 -1.35 35.82 -7.50
C VAL A 173 -1.86 36.07 -6.07
N GLU A 174 -2.36 37.29 -5.85
CA GLU A 174 -2.87 37.73 -4.55
C GLU A 174 -4.30 37.25 -4.29
N ALA A 175 -4.77 37.40 -3.04
CA ALA A 175 -6.08 36.91 -2.61
C ALA A 175 -7.26 37.41 -3.45
N TYR A 176 -7.20 38.66 -3.93
CA TYR A 176 -8.22 39.22 -4.83
C TYR A 176 -8.33 38.43 -6.13
N ASP A 177 -7.18 38.15 -6.76
CA ASP A 177 -7.13 37.43 -8.03
C ASP A 177 -7.56 35.98 -7.87
N LYS A 178 -7.25 35.34 -6.73
CA LYS A 178 -7.77 33.99 -6.44
C LYS A 178 -9.30 33.94 -6.41
N VAL A 179 -9.95 34.96 -5.81
CA VAL A 179 -11.42 35.08 -5.81
C VAL A 179 -11.94 35.32 -7.23
N ARG A 180 -11.27 36.16 -8.01
CA ARG A 180 -11.62 36.43 -9.40
C ARG A 180 -11.49 35.19 -10.27
N MET A 181 -10.42 34.40 -10.13
CA MET A 181 -10.21 33.15 -10.85
C MET A 181 -11.34 32.16 -10.56
N ALA A 182 -11.73 31.99 -9.29
CA ALA A 182 -12.87 31.14 -8.93
C ALA A 182 -14.18 31.62 -9.57
N TYR A 183 -14.39 32.93 -9.71
CA TYR A 183 -15.55 33.51 -10.40
C TYR A 183 -15.50 33.29 -11.92
N ASP A 184 -14.35 33.47 -12.55
CA ASP A 184 -14.20 33.24 -13.99
C ASP A 184 -14.32 31.75 -14.33
N LEU A 185 -13.81 30.85 -13.48
CA LEU A 185 -14.03 29.40 -13.58
C LEU A 185 -15.52 29.03 -13.49
N GLN A 186 -16.32 29.74 -12.68
CA GLN A 186 -17.77 29.51 -12.64
C GLN A 186 -18.41 29.78 -14.00
N LYS A 187 -18.04 30.87 -14.68
CA LYS A 187 -18.58 31.19 -16.01
C LYS A 187 -18.23 30.10 -17.02
N LEU A 188 -17.00 29.59 -16.98
CA LEU A 188 -16.58 28.49 -17.85
C LEU A 188 -17.38 27.21 -17.58
N LEU A 189 -17.67 26.90 -16.31
CA LEU A 189 -18.54 25.78 -15.95
C LEU A 189 -19.97 25.97 -16.45
N ASP A 190 -20.53 27.18 -16.31
CA ASP A 190 -21.87 27.50 -16.78
C ASP A 190 -21.97 27.37 -18.32
N GLU A 191 -20.98 27.90 -19.05
CA GLU A 191 -20.88 27.76 -20.52
C GLU A 191 -20.74 26.30 -20.98
N LEU A 192 -19.96 25.49 -20.25
CA LEU A 192 -19.85 24.05 -20.53
C LEU A 192 -21.18 23.34 -20.32
N ASP A 193 -21.89 23.66 -19.24
CA ASP A 193 -23.18 23.06 -18.92
C ASP A 193 -24.21 23.38 -20.02
N GLU A 194 -24.26 24.63 -20.48
CA GLU A 194 -25.11 25.07 -21.60
C GLU A 194 -24.80 24.31 -22.90
N LYS A 195 -23.53 23.99 -23.14
CA LYS A 195 -23.07 23.22 -24.32
C LYS A 195 -23.15 21.71 -24.17
N GLY A 196 -23.69 21.20 -23.06
CA GLY A 196 -23.93 19.78 -22.86
C GLY A 196 -22.75 19.00 -22.29
N PHE A 197 -21.82 19.67 -21.62
CA PHE A 197 -20.66 19.06 -20.98
C PHE A 197 -20.73 19.13 -19.45
N MET A 198 -20.01 18.24 -18.79
CA MET A 198 -19.85 18.17 -17.34
C MET A 198 -18.36 18.04 -17.01
N VAL A 199 -17.94 18.69 -15.93
CA VAL A 199 -16.57 18.58 -15.41
C VAL A 199 -16.56 17.68 -14.18
N PHE A 200 -15.65 16.71 -14.18
CA PHE A 200 -15.36 15.85 -13.04
C PHE A 200 -13.91 16.06 -12.66
N ALA A 201 -13.64 16.34 -11.38
CA ALA A 201 -12.26 16.61 -10.98
C ALA A 201 -11.98 16.22 -9.53
N ASP A 202 -10.71 15.96 -9.25
CA ASP A 202 -10.19 15.67 -7.91
C ASP A 202 -8.69 16.00 -7.84
N ARG A 203 -8.14 16.16 -6.64
CA ARG A 203 -6.70 16.38 -6.41
C ARG A 203 -6.12 15.30 -5.51
N GLY A 204 -4.99 14.72 -5.90
CA GLY A 204 -4.30 13.66 -5.14
C GLY A 204 -2.83 13.98 -4.90
N LEU A 205 -2.24 13.34 -3.88
CA LEU A 205 -0.78 13.33 -3.68
C LEU A 205 -0.18 12.09 -4.33
N GLU A 206 0.68 12.27 -5.32
CA GLU A 206 1.34 11.20 -6.05
C GLU A 206 2.87 11.22 -5.81
N PRO A 207 3.53 10.06 -5.67
CA PRO A 207 4.98 10.01 -5.54
C PRO A 207 5.65 10.37 -6.87
N MET A 208 6.65 11.25 -6.86
CA MET A 208 7.44 11.52 -8.06
C MET A 208 8.66 10.58 -8.13
N PHE A 209 8.76 9.82 -9.23
CA PHE A 209 9.83 8.85 -9.54
C PHE A 209 9.99 7.75 -8.44
N SER A 210 9.45 6.54 -8.66
CA SER A 210 9.67 5.37 -7.79
C SER A 210 11.16 5.02 -7.76
N GLU A 211 11.83 4.84 -6.61
CA GLU A 211 11.72 3.65 -5.73
C GLU A 211 11.68 3.99 -4.23
N ASN A 212 11.63 5.27 -3.84
CA ASN A 212 11.68 5.67 -2.44
C ASN A 212 10.43 6.51 -2.08
N PRO A 213 9.44 5.98 -1.34
CA PRO A 213 8.20 6.68 -0.99
C PRO A 213 8.39 7.89 -0.06
N ARG A 214 9.64 8.21 0.30
CA ARG A 214 10.05 9.47 0.95
C ARG A 214 10.44 10.58 -0.04
N SER A 215 10.44 10.33 -1.35
CA SER A 215 10.62 11.37 -2.37
C SER A 215 9.39 12.29 -2.41
N SER A 216 9.60 13.54 -2.81
CA SER A 216 8.59 14.61 -2.82
C SER A 216 7.24 14.13 -3.39
N LYS A 217 6.18 14.20 -2.58
CA LYS A 217 4.81 13.98 -3.05
C LYS A 217 4.36 15.20 -3.86
N TRP A 218 3.89 14.98 -5.08
CA TRP A 218 3.36 16.01 -5.95
C TRP A 218 1.84 16.07 -5.82
N THR A 219 1.30 17.29 -5.73
CA THR A 219 -0.15 17.47 -5.89
C THR A 219 -0.47 17.36 -7.38
N VAL A 220 -1.30 16.40 -7.77
CA VAL A 220 -1.78 16.25 -9.14
C VAL A 220 -3.28 16.47 -9.18
N ALA A 221 -3.74 17.40 -10.02
CA ALA A 221 -5.15 17.63 -10.30
C ALA A 221 -5.59 16.75 -11.47
N THR A 222 -6.64 15.97 -11.30
CA THR A 222 -7.29 15.20 -12.38
C THR A 222 -8.55 15.93 -12.80
N ILE A 223 -8.72 16.18 -14.09
CA ILE A 223 -9.85 16.92 -14.67
C ILE A 223 -10.34 16.14 -15.89
N LEU A 224 -11.59 15.67 -15.84
CA LEU A 224 -12.25 15.00 -16.96
C LEU A 224 -13.41 15.88 -17.44
N LEU A 225 -13.48 16.10 -18.74
CA LEU A 225 -14.56 16.83 -19.39
C LEU A 225 -15.40 15.85 -20.21
N LYS A 226 -16.60 15.54 -19.74
CA LYS A 226 -17.45 14.48 -20.31
C LYS A 226 -18.77 15.06 -20.82
N LYS A 227 -19.31 14.52 -21.92
CA LYS A 227 -20.63 14.87 -22.45
C LYS A 227 -21.71 14.39 -21.46
N LYS A 228 -22.80 15.14 -21.29
CA LYS A 228 -23.88 14.81 -20.32
C LYS A 228 -24.49 13.42 -20.52
N GLU A 229 -24.44 12.93 -21.75
CA GLU A 229 -24.94 11.63 -22.21
C GLU A 229 -23.89 10.50 -22.14
N ASN A 230 -22.68 10.76 -21.64
CA ASN A 230 -21.65 9.74 -21.54
C ASN A 230 -22.10 8.60 -20.59
N PRO A 231 -22.08 7.32 -21.04
CA PRO A 231 -22.54 6.18 -20.24
C PRO A 231 -21.69 5.87 -19.01
N GLU A 232 -20.47 6.39 -18.91
CA GLU A 232 -19.62 6.29 -17.71
C GLU A 232 -20.14 7.15 -16.55
N ILE A 233 -21.01 8.13 -16.83
CA ILE A 233 -21.61 9.00 -15.82
C ILE A 233 -22.72 8.24 -15.08
N ILE A 234 -22.44 7.89 -13.84
CA ILE A 234 -23.41 7.25 -12.95
C ILE A 234 -24.11 8.33 -12.11
N LYS A 235 -25.42 8.48 -12.28
CA LYS A 235 -26.25 9.33 -11.41
C LYS A 235 -26.56 8.58 -10.12
N VAL A 236 -26.11 9.12 -8.99
CA VAL A 236 -26.37 8.55 -7.67
C VAL A 236 -27.42 9.40 -6.97
N GLU A 237 -28.60 8.84 -6.75
CA GLU A 237 -29.63 9.45 -5.92
C GLU A 237 -29.41 9.04 -4.46
N PHE A 238 -29.03 9.99 -3.62
CA PHE A 238 -28.97 9.75 -2.18
C PHE A 238 -30.38 9.80 -1.60
N ASN A 239 -31.04 8.64 -1.55
CA ASN A 239 -32.25 8.47 -0.75
C ASN A 239 -31.86 8.58 0.73
N GLY A 240 -31.95 9.78 1.29
CA GLY A 240 -31.73 10.03 2.71
C GLY A 240 -32.71 9.24 3.56
N LYS A 241 -32.32 8.04 3.99
CA LYS A 241 -32.89 7.44 5.19
C LYS A 241 -32.17 8.03 6.38
N GLU A 242 -32.81 9.01 7.01
CA GLU A 242 -32.57 9.32 8.41
C GLU A 242 -32.92 8.08 9.25
N ASP A 243 -32.01 7.13 9.35
CA ASP A 243 -32.08 6.10 10.39
C ASP A 243 -31.55 6.72 11.70
N ALA A 244 -32.35 7.62 12.26
CA ALA A 244 -32.26 8.01 13.66
C ALA A 244 -32.96 6.94 14.50
N LYS A 245 -32.17 6.09 15.16
CA LYS A 245 -32.54 5.39 16.39
C LYS A 245 -31.33 5.09 17.25
#